data_AF-A0A0G1EHV1-F1
#
_entry.id   AF-A0A0G1EHV1-F1
#
_cell.length_a   1.000
_cell.length_b   1.000
_cell.length_c   1.000
_cell.angle_alpha   90.00
_cell.angle_beta   90.00
_cell.angle_gamma   90.00
#
_symmetry.space_group_name_H-M   'P 1'
#
loop_
_entity.id
_entity.type
_entity.pdbx_description
1 polymer ?
#
loop_
_entity_poly.entity_id
_entity_poly.type
_entity_poly.pdbx_seq_one_letter_code
_entity_poly.pdbx_strand_id
1 'polypeptide(L)'
;MIIFFAFLLVIIGGGLFAILTKEGGGTAVSTSNTVAEKVTKPQIDVGQETQAEDNLVPTGWKAYSNADLKFSINYPKTVYSANGSCEKVVEGSNTSYRPKTAQVPVKIFEDTGGIFVAPEFTYELSAPTTVNNVTYFDSCEKKSTTLAGLKTEQKSWHIIAKPVPTKTDLEKFVQEQFGTGCSVGTMTSTAANNKVYDVKIEGDGKDVSETLCGINYIYVLKYVPEAKMVYTYNIGQAYSFSKDPGGSEYYDEEMNQSFHPIF
;
A
#
# COMPACT_ATOMS: atom_id res chain seq x y z
N MET A 1 14.77 -23.74 48.74
CA MET A 1 13.82 -22.62 48.59
C MET A 1 14.61 -21.40 48.16
N ILE A 2 14.54 -21.03 46.88
CA ILE A 2 14.68 -19.69 46.31
C ILE A 2 14.29 -19.85 44.83
N ILE A 3 13.26 -19.08 44.47
CA ILE A 3 12.64 -18.94 43.16
C ILE A 3 13.51 -17.98 42.33
N PHE A 4 13.70 -18.24 41.02
CA PHE A 4 13.82 -17.16 40.05
C PHE A 4 13.35 -17.63 38.66
N PHE A 5 12.19 -17.11 38.27
CA PHE A 5 11.69 -17.05 36.90
C PHE A 5 12.49 -16.00 36.13
N ALA A 6 12.85 -16.29 34.87
CA ALA A 6 13.16 -15.26 33.89
C ALA A 6 12.69 -15.72 32.51
N PHE A 7 11.56 -15.15 32.09
CA PHE A 7 11.07 -15.13 30.72
C PHE A 7 12.09 -14.39 29.84
N LEU A 8 12.52 -14.99 28.73
CA LEU A 8 13.28 -14.29 27.69
C LEU A 8 12.31 -13.90 26.56
N LEU A 9 12.05 -12.60 26.45
CA LEU A 9 11.36 -11.96 25.33
C LEU A 9 12.25 -12.03 24.09
N VAL A 10 11.72 -12.60 23.00
CA VAL A 10 12.32 -12.56 21.67
C VAL A 10 12.06 -11.16 21.08
N ILE A 11 13.12 -10.36 20.97
CA ILE A 11 13.09 -9.07 20.25
C ILE A 11 13.20 -9.38 18.75
N ILE A 12 12.09 -9.25 18.04
CA ILE A 12 12.10 -9.08 16.59
C ILE A 12 12.49 -7.62 16.33
N GLY A 13 13.58 -7.43 15.58
CA GLY A 13 14.13 -6.12 15.25
C GLY A 13 13.12 -5.25 14.50
N GLY A 14 12.58 -4.26 15.19
CA GLY A 14 12.07 -3.02 14.62
C GLY A 14 12.96 -1.89 15.10
N GLY A 15 13.56 -1.13 14.18
CA GLY A 15 14.38 0.04 14.52
C GLY A 15 13.57 1.06 15.31
N LEU A 16 13.99 1.31 16.55
CA LEU A 16 13.45 2.39 17.37
C LEU A 16 14.18 3.69 17.01
N PHE A 17 13.51 4.58 16.27
CA PHE A 17 13.91 5.99 16.22
C PHE A 17 13.38 6.69 17.47
N ALA A 18 14.28 7.00 18.41
CA ALA A 18 13.98 7.92 19.50
C ALA A 18 14.17 9.36 19.01
N ILE A 19 13.08 10.07 18.75
CA ILE A 19 13.08 11.53 18.62
C ILE A 19 12.92 12.11 20.03
N LEU A 20 14.00 12.69 20.55
CA LEU A 20 13.96 13.57 21.72
C LEU A 20 13.46 14.96 21.27
N THR A 21 12.17 15.25 21.46
CA THR A 21 11.67 16.63 21.38
C THR A 21 11.72 17.29 22.75
N LYS A 22 12.57 18.31 22.79
CA LYS A 22 12.74 19.35 23.81
C LYS A 22 11.44 20.10 24.07
N GLU A 23 11.22 20.43 25.34
CA GLU A 23 10.09 21.18 25.89
C GLU A 23 9.84 22.55 25.23
N GLY A 24 8.56 22.93 25.22
CA GLY A 24 8.00 24.23 24.86
C GLY A 24 6.57 24.01 24.37
N GLY A 25 5.54 23.97 25.21
CA GLY A 25 5.08 25.10 26.02
C GLY A 25 4.00 25.84 25.24
N GLY A 26 2.74 25.38 25.33
CA GLY A 26 1.61 25.98 24.62
C GLY A 26 0.28 25.34 25.02
N THR A 27 -0.42 26.05 25.91
CA THR A 27 -1.76 25.83 26.50
C THR A 27 -2.83 25.13 25.64
N ALA A 28 -3.58 24.26 26.32
CA ALA A 28 -4.85 23.69 25.90
C ALA A 28 -5.93 24.74 25.58
N VAL A 29 -6.79 24.46 24.60
CA VAL A 29 -8.16 24.99 24.57
C VAL A 29 -9.11 23.84 24.30
N SER A 30 -9.97 23.62 25.30
CA SER A 30 -11.08 22.70 25.29
C SER A 30 -12.34 23.39 24.74
N THR A 31 -13.24 22.57 24.22
CA THR A 31 -14.71 22.67 24.22
C THR A 31 -15.44 23.01 22.91
N SER A 32 -16.43 22.12 22.68
CA SER A 32 -17.80 22.40 22.24
C SER A 32 -18.16 22.17 20.78
N ASN A 33 -18.78 21.00 20.60
CA ASN A 33 -19.90 20.72 19.70
C ASN A 33 -20.78 21.95 19.41
N THR A 34 -21.05 22.20 18.14
CA THR A 34 -22.28 22.85 17.70
C THR A 34 -22.78 22.12 16.46
N VAL A 35 -24.03 21.65 16.55
CA VAL A 35 -24.82 21.05 15.48
C VAL A 35 -25.60 22.17 14.79
N ALA A 36 -25.65 22.11 13.44
CA ALA A 36 -26.55 22.76 12.46
C ALA A 36 -25.69 23.35 11.32
N GLU A 37 -25.96 23.21 10.02
CA GLU A 37 -27.23 22.97 9.34
C GLU A 37 -26.96 22.48 7.89
N LYS A 38 -27.72 21.45 7.47
CA LYS A 38 -28.34 21.23 6.15
C LYS A 38 -27.69 21.85 4.88
N VAL A 39 -27.22 20.95 4.02
CA VAL A 39 -27.30 20.92 2.54
C VAL A 39 -27.65 22.24 1.84
N THR A 40 -26.68 22.82 1.12
CA THR A 40 -26.96 23.68 -0.03
C THR A 40 -26.07 23.24 -1.20
N LYS A 41 -26.70 23.07 -2.39
CA LYS A 41 -26.12 22.59 -3.65
C LYS A 41 -24.81 23.32 -4.04
N PRO A 42 -23.85 22.65 -4.70
CA PRO A 42 -22.75 23.33 -5.37
C PRO A 42 -23.28 24.12 -6.59
N GLN A 43 -22.89 25.39 -6.69
CA GLN A 43 -22.99 26.18 -7.91
C GLN A 43 -22.07 25.59 -8.98
N ILE A 44 -22.62 25.29 -10.15
CA ILE A 44 -21.87 24.89 -11.34
C ILE A 44 -21.27 26.16 -11.94
N ASP A 45 -19.95 26.28 -11.91
CA ASP A 45 -19.23 27.22 -12.75
C ASP A 45 -19.10 26.62 -14.15
N VAL A 46 -19.59 27.36 -15.14
CA VAL A 46 -19.65 26.96 -16.54
C VAL A 46 -18.44 27.57 -17.23
N GLY A 47 -17.47 26.73 -17.58
CA GLY A 47 -16.50 27.08 -18.63
C GLY A 47 -15.05 26.81 -18.27
N GLN A 48 -14.61 25.58 -18.47
CA GLN A 48 -13.36 25.31 -19.17
C GLN A 48 -13.44 23.89 -19.72
N GLU A 49 -13.41 23.76 -21.05
CA GLU A 49 -13.08 22.50 -21.70
C GLU A 49 -11.68 22.11 -21.23
N THR A 50 -11.61 21.18 -20.28
CA THR A 50 -10.34 20.59 -19.87
C THR A 50 -9.84 19.79 -21.06
N GLN A 51 -8.81 20.32 -21.72
CA GLN A 51 -7.96 19.56 -22.63
C GLN A 51 -7.62 18.24 -21.94
N ALA A 52 -7.78 17.13 -22.66
CA ALA A 52 -7.31 15.83 -22.20
C ALA A 52 -5.83 15.98 -21.81
N GLU A 53 -5.52 15.87 -20.51
CA GLU A 53 -4.14 15.68 -20.09
C GLU A 53 -3.68 14.37 -20.75
N ASP A 54 -2.90 14.51 -21.82
CA ASP A 54 -2.16 13.41 -22.39
C ASP A 54 -1.30 12.85 -21.26
N ASN A 55 -1.68 11.68 -20.75
CA ASN A 55 -0.96 10.91 -19.76
C ASN A 55 0.39 10.45 -20.34
N LEU A 56 1.35 11.37 -20.42
CA LEU A 56 2.70 11.04 -20.82
C LEU A 56 3.31 10.15 -19.75
N VAL A 57 3.51 8.88 -20.10
CA VAL A 57 4.21 7.91 -19.25
C VAL A 57 5.60 8.45 -18.94
N PRO A 58 5.96 8.72 -17.68
CA PRO A 58 7.24 9.32 -17.37
C PRO A 58 8.43 8.44 -17.79
N THR A 59 9.59 9.05 -18.02
CA THR A 59 10.80 8.27 -18.31
C THR A 59 11.13 7.34 -17.14
N GLY A 60 11.38 6.07 -17.42
CA GLY A 60 11.58 5.05 -16.39
C GLY A 60 10.29 4.35 -15.92
N TRP A 61 9.14 4.70 -16.47
CA TRP A 61 7.84 4.11 -16.14
C TRP A 61 7.26 3.29 -17.31
N LYS A 62 6.22 2.53 -17.00
CA LYS A 62 5.33 1.84 -17.93
C LYS A 62 3.89 2.24 -17.60
N ALA A 63 3.03 2.25 -18.61
CA ALA A 63 1.58 2.31 -18.40
C ALA A 63 1.00 0.90 -18.39
N TYR A 64 -0.01 0.69 -17.57
CA TYR A 64 -0.96 -0.40 -17.64
C TYR A 64 -2.33 0.18 -17.95
N SER A 65 -3.10 -0.50 -18.79
CA SER A 65 -4.47 -0.15 -19.13
C SER A 65 -5.26 -1.41 -19.38
N ASN A 66 -6.46 -1.51 -18.79
CA ASN A 66 -7.36 -2.63 -19.00
C ASN A 66 -8.81 -2.12 -19.05
N ALA A 67 -9.43 -2.31 -20.22
CA ALA A 67 -10.77 -1.82 -20.50
C ALA A 67 -11.85 -2.57 -19.68
N ASP A 68 -11.67 -3.86 -19.41
CA ASP A 68 -12.61 -4.65 -18.62
C ASP A 68 -12.61 -4.22 -17.15
N LEU A 69 -11.43 -3.86 -16.62
CA LEU A 69 -11.30 -3.29 -15.28
C LEU A 69 -11.59 -1.78 -15.25
N LYS A 70 -11.72 -1.13 -16.41
CA LYS A 70 -12.06 0.30 -16.58
C LYS A 70 -11.07 1.28 -15.94
N PHE A 71 -9.78 0.96 -15.94
CA PHE A 71 -8.75 1.90 -15.48
C PHE A 71 -7.40 1.70 -16.16
N SER A 72 -6.57 2.74 -16.03
CA SER A 72 -5.16 2.74 -16.32
C SER A 72 -4.36 3.29 -15.14
N ILE A 73 -3.10 2.89 -15.04
CA ILE A 73 -2.17 3.34 -14.00
C ILE A 73 -0.74 3.25 -14.54
N ASN A 74 0.12 4.18 -14.11
CA ASN A 74 1.54 4.10 -14.38
C ASN A 74 2.26 3.37 -13.24
N TYR A 75 3.32 2.62 -13.59
CA TYR A 75 4.18 1.95 -12.63
C TYR A 75 5.65 2.02 -13.07
N PRO A 76 6.62 2.02 -12.14
CA PRO A 76 8.04 2.10 -12.48
C PRO A 76 8.50 0.83 -13.23
N LYS A 77 9.47 0.97 -14.14
CA LYS A 77 10.08 -0.20 -14.82
C LYS A 77 10.82 -1.11 -13.85
N THR A 78 11.46 -0.51 -12.84
CA THR A 78 12.31 -1.18 -11.84
C THR A 78 12.18 -0.49 -10.49
N VAL A 79 12.37 -1.23 -9.41
CA VAL A 79 12.41 -0.73 -8.03
C VAL A 79 13.59 -1.32 -7.28
N TYR A 80 14.04 -0.65 -6.22
CA TYR A 80 15.00 -1.27 -5.30
C TYR A 80 14.27 -2.21 -4.35
N SER A 81 14.75 -3.45 -4.26
CA SER A 81 14.27 -4.47 -3.33
C SER A 81 15.40 -4.93 -2.43
N ALA A 82 15.15 -5.01 -1.13
CA ALA A 82 16.11 -5.52 -0.13
C ALA A 82 16.58 -6.96 -0.44
N ASN A 83 15.71 -7.75 -1.09
CA ASN A 83 16.00 -9.09 -1.58
C ASN A 83 16.16 -9.11 -3.10
N GLY A 84 16.69 -8.02 -3.68
CA GLY A 84 16.86 -7.88 -5.13
C GLY A 84 18.08 -8.63 -5.69
N SER A 85 19.03 -8.98 -4.82
CA SER A 85 20.21 -9.77 -5.10
C SER A 85 20.70 -10.42 -3.79
N CYS A 86 21.77 -11.20 -3.88
CA CYS A 86 22.59 -11.53 -2.72
C CYS A 86 24.06 -11.16 -2.97
N GLU A 87 24.82 -11.11 -1.89
CA GLU A 87 26.28 -11.10 -1.94
C GLU A 87 26.85 -12.18 -1.03
N LYS A 88 28.02 -12.68 -1.42
CA LYS A 88 28.75 -13.69 -0.67
C LYS A 88 29.73 -12.98 0.28
N VAL A 89 29.54 -13.17 1.58
CA VAL A 89 30.32 -12.55 2.66
C VAL A 89 31.16 -13.63 3.34
N VAL A 90 32.43 -13.31 3.62
CA VAL A 90 33.35 -14.20 4.34
C VAL A 90 33.56 -13.65 5.75
N GLU A 91 33.26 -14.46 6.75
CA GLU A 91 33.39 -14.15 8.18
C GLU A 91 34.30 -15.20 8.84
N GLY A 92 35.58 -14.87 9.00
CA GLY A 92 36.59 -15.84 9.47
C GLY A 92 36.78 -16.98 8.48
N SER A 93 36.52 -18.22 8.92
CA SER A 93 36.55 -19.42 8.06
C SER A 93 35.22 -19.75 7.41
N ASN A 94 34.15 -19.02 7.75
CA ASN A 94 32.81 -19.29 7.25
C ASN A 94 32.47 -18.36 6.08
N THR A 95 31.67 -18.85 5.15
CA THR A 95 31.15 -18.04 4.06
C THR A 95 29.63 -18.14 4.03
N SER A 96 28.94 -17.03 3.78
CA SER A 96 27.48 -17.02 3.67
C SER A 96 27.02 -16.06 2.59
N TYR A 97 25.96 -16.41 1.90
CA TYR A 97 25.16 -15.43 1.18
C TYR A 97 24.38 -14.56 2.18
N ARG A 98 24.30 -13.27 1.88
CA ARG A 98 23.48 -12.26 2.59
C ARG A 98 22.61 -11.51 1.58
N PRO A 99 21.41 -11.04 1.98
CA PRO A 99 20.57 -10.26 1.08
C PRO A 99 21.30 -8.97 0.70
N LYS A 100 21.12 -8.55 -0.54
CA LYS A 100 21.66 -7.29 -1.05
C LYS A 100 20.58 -6.53 -1.79
N THR A 101 20.41 -5.27 -1.41
CA THR A 101 19.51 -4.37 -2.12
C THR A 101 19.97 -4.19 -3.56
N ALA A 102 19.07 -4.43 -4.51
CA ALA A 102 19.33 -4.24 -5.93
C ALA A 102 18.06 -3.85 -6.68
N GLN A 103 18.23 -3.30 -7.88
CA GLN A 103 17.12 -3.00 -8.77
C GLN A 103 16.53 -4.29 -9.35
N VAL A 104 15.21 -4.43 -9.24
CA VAL A 104 14.43 -5.53 -9.79
C VAL A 104 13.33 -4.97 -10.69
N PRO A 105 13.05 -5.60 -11.85
CA PRO A 105 11.93 -5.20 -12.70
C PRO A 105 10.59 -5.31 -11.96
N VAL A 106 9.65 -4.43 -12.28
CA VAL A 106 8.26 -4.51 -11.81
C VAL A 106 7.35 -5.03 -12.92
N LYS A 107 6.37 -5.83 -12.52
CA LYS A 107 5.41 -6.47 -13.40
C LYS A 107 3.99 -6.39 -12.82
N ILE A 108 3.03 -6.28 -13.73
CA ILE A 108 1.59 -6.41 -13.47
C ILE A 108 1.19 -7.88 -13.64
N PHE A 109 0.40 -8.39 -12.70
CA PHE A 109 -0.21 -9.72 -12.77
C PHE A 109 -1.72 -9.55 -12.70
N GLU A 110 -2.43 -9.85 -13.79
CA GLU A 110 -3.89 -9.73 -13.84
C GLU A 110 -4.59 -10.85 -13.07
N ASP A 111 -5.69 -10.50 -12.40
CA ASP A 111 -6.57 -11.42 -11.70
C ASP A 111 -8.03 -11.19 -12.08
N THR A 112 -8.91 -12.15 -11.77
CA THR A 112 -10.35 -12.10 -11.98
C THR A 112 -11.00 -11.06 -11.07
N GLY A 113 -10.86 -9.78 -11.39
CA GLY A 113 -11.40 -8.65 -10.61
C GLY A 113 -10.34 -7.71 -10.06
N GLY A 114 -9.14 -7.69 -10.64
CA GLY A 114 -8.09 -6.79 -10.19
C GLY A 114 -6.75 -7.07 -10.85
N ILE A 115 -5.72 -6.45 -10.28
CA ILE A 115 -4.33 -6.70 -10.62
C ILE A 115 -3.47 -6.73 -9.36
N PHE A 116 -2.32 -7.39 -9.47
CA PHE A 116 -1.21 -7.21 -8.56
C PHE A 116 -0.08 -6.43 -9.25
N VAL A 117 0.55 -5.53 -8.53
CA VAL A 117 1.80 -4.87 -8.93
C VAL A 117 2.91 -5.37 -7.99
N ALA A 118 3.96 -5.97 -8.54
CA ALA A 118 5.03 -6.55 -7.73
C ALA A 118 6.36 -6.61 -8.49
N PRO A 119 7.50 -6.72 -7.79
CA PRO A 119 8.75 -7.17 -8.39
C PRO A 119 8.55 -8.48 -9.17
N GLU A 120 9.18 -8.60 -10.34
CA GLU A 120 9.10 -9.79 -11.18
C GLU A 120 9.75 -11.03 -10.53
N PHE A 121 10.68 -10.80 -9.61
CA PHE A 121 11.34 -11.82 -8.82
C PHE A 121 11.93 -11.25 -7.53
N THR A 122 12.27 -12.14 -6.62
CA THR A 122 13.11 -11.89 -5.45
C THR A 122 14.25 -12.92 -5.42
N TYR A 123 15.25 -12.69 -4.58
CA TYR A 123 16.24 -13.70 -4.24
C TYR A 123 15.97 -14.25 -2.84
N GLU A 124 15.97 -15.57 -2.71
CA GLU A 124 15.80 -16.28 -1.44
C GLU A 124 17.10 -16.98 -1.04
N LEU A 125 17.47 -16.86 0.24
CA LEU A 125 18.58 -17.60 0.81
C LEU A 125 18.12 -19.01 1.18
N SER A 126 18.94 -20.00 0.86
CA SER A 126 18.65 -21.42 1.12
C SER A 126 19.87 -22.14 1.70
N ALA A 127 19.69 -23.42 2.06
CA ALA A 127 20.70 -24.26 2.70
C ALA A 127 21.31 -23.63 3.99
N PRO A 128 20.51 -23.46 5.06
CA PRO A 128 21.00 -22.87 6.29
C PRO A 128 21.90 -23.85 7.06
N THR A 129 23.07 -23.37 7.48
CA THR A 129 24.00 -24.06 8.39
C THR A 129 24.26 -23.17 9.61
N THR A 130 24.13 -23.72 10.82
CA THR A 130 24.34 -22.97 12.07
C THR A 130 25.68 -23.33 12.71
N VAL A 131 26.54 -22.33 12.94
CA VAL A 131 27.83 -22.47 13.63
C VAL A 131 27.90 -21.42 14.74
N ASN A 132 28.12 -21.83 15.98
CA ASN A 132 28.22 -20.93 17.16
C ASN A 132 27.05 -19.93 17.27
N ASN A 133 25.81 -20.41 17.09
CA ASN A 133 24.57 -19.60 17.08
C ASN A 133 24.48 -18.55 15.96
N VAL A 134 25.33 -18.61 14.94
CA VAL A 134 25.21 -17.79 13.72
C VAL A 134 24.75 -18.67 12.56
N THR A 135 23.74 -18.21 11.83
CA THR A 135 23.21 -18.89 10.63
C THR A 135 23.92 -18.39 9.38
N TYR A 136 24.45 -19.33 8.60
CA TYR A 136 25.08 -19.13 7.30
C TYR A 136 24.21 -19.78 6.23
N PHE A 137 24.20 -19.22 5.02
CA PHE A 137 23.42 -19.72 3.89
C PHE A 137 24.35 -20.01 2.72
N ASP A 138 24.31 -21.24 2.22
CA ASP A 138 25.21 -21.70 1.15
C ASP A 138 24.68 -21.41 -0.25
N SER A 139 23.44 -20.96 -0.37
CA SER A 139 22.80 -20.67 -1.65
C SER A 139 21.94 -19.41 -1.61
N CYS A 140 21.81 -18.81 -2.79
CA CYS A 140 20.94 -17.69 -3.07
C CYS A 140 20.29 -17.92 -4.43
N GLU A 141 18.97 -18.05 -4.44
CA GLU A 141 18.20 -18.49 -5.60
C GLU A 141 17.25 -17.39 -6.05
N LYS A 142 17.23 -17.13 -7.36
CA LYS A 142 16.25 -16.24 -7.96
C LYS A 142 14.90 -16.95 -8.02
N LYS A 143 13.89 -16.40 -7.35
CA LYS A 143 12.53 -16.91 -7.35
C LYS A 143 11.61 -15.94 -8.09
N SER A 144 11.04 -16.42 -9.18
CA SER A 144 10.07 -15.65 -9.96
C SER A 144 8.78 -15.45 -9.17
N THR A 145 8.26 -14.23 -9.21
CA THR A 145 6.95 -13.90 -8.67
C THR A 145 5.86 -14.52 -9.56
N THR A 146 4.85 -15.13 -8.94
CA THR A 146 3.72 -15.75 -9.63
C THR A 146 2.41 -15.24 -9.08
N LEU A 147 1.36 -15.21 -9.90
CA LEU A 147 0.02 -14.80 -9.46
C LEU A 147 -0.48 -15.67 -8.28
N ALA A 148 -0.23 -16.97 -8.32
CA ALA A 148 -0.60 -17.88 -7.22
C ALA A 148 0.11 -17.51 -5.91
N GLY A 149 1.40 -17.17 -5.95
CA GLY A 149 2.14 -16.69 -4.77
C GLY A 149 1.59 -15.37 -4.25
N LEU A 150 1.33 -14.40 -5.14
CA LEU A 150 0.80 -13.08 -4.77
C LEU A 150 -0.56 -13.13 -4.08
N LYS A 151 -1.41 -14.10 -4.42
CA LYS A 151 -2.69 -14.32 -3.72
C LYS A 151 -2.55 -14.78 -2.28
N THR A 152 -1.37 -15.29 -1.91
CA THR A 152 -1.07 -15.76 -0.54
C THR A 152 -0.20 -14.80 0.25
N GLU A 153 0.51 -13.88 -0.42
CA GLU A 153 1.44 -12.95 0.20
C GLU A 153 0.87 -11.53 0.29
N GLN A 154 1.00 -10.87 1.44
CA GLN A 154 0.51 -9.49 1.65
C GLN A 154 1.56 -8.41 1.30
N LYS A 155 2.52 -8.69 0.40
CA LYS A 155 3.68 -7.82 0.14
C LYS A 155 3.63 -7.03 -1.17
N SER A 156 2.50 -7.07 -1.86
CA SER A 156 2.31 -6.42 -3.15
C SER A 156 1.08 -5.55 -3.13
N TRP A 157 1.08 -4.48 -3.92
CA TRP A 157 -0.14 -3.76 -4.22
C TRP A 157 -1.11 -4.70 -4.93
N HIS A 158 -2.25 -4.95 -4.30
CA HIS A 158 -3.37 -5.67 -4.88
C HIS A 158 -4.50 -4.68 -5.12
N ILE A 159 -4.67 -4.29 -6.39
CA ILE A 159 -5.74 -3.40 -6.83
C ILE A 159 -6.95 -4.24 -7.18
N ILE A 160 -7.97 -4.19 -6.33
CA ILE A 160 -9.27 -4.82 -6.55
C ILE A 160 -10.16 -3.83 -7.28
N ALA A 161 -10.77 -4.26 -8.38
CA ALA A 161 -11.74 -3.50 -9.17
C ALA A 161 -13.11 -4.21 -9.10
N LYS A 162 -14.15 -3.49 -8.68
CA LYS A 162 -15.50 -4.06 -8.54
C LYS A 162 -16.57 -3.14 -9.14
N PRO A 163 -17.58 -3.72 -9.81
CA PRO A 163 -18.79 -2.98 -10.19
C PRO A 163 -19.54 -2.51 -8.94
N VAL A 164 -19.74 -1.19 -8.85
CA VAL A 164 -20.48 -0.52 -7.79
C VAL A 164 -21.32 0.58 -8.44
N PRO A 165 -22.57 0.29 -8.82
CA PRO A 165 -23.38 1.21 -9.61
C PRO A 165 -24.04 2.32 -8.80
N THR A 166 -24.14 2.15 -7.47
CA THR A 166 -24.82 3.10 -6.60
C THR A 166 -24.02 3.36 -5.33
N LYS A 167 -24.36 4.47 -4.63
CA LYS A 167 -23.81 4.75 -3.30
C LYS A 167 -24.16 3.66 -2.29
N THR A 168 -25.33 3.04 -2.38
CA THR A 168 -25.72 1.94 -1.50
C THR A 168 -24.84 0.71 -1.73
N ASP A 169 -24.46 0.44 -2.98
CA ASP A 169 -23.55 -0.67 -3.28
C ASP A 169 -22.11 -0.35 -2.83
N LEU A 170 -21.72 0.93 -2.82
CA LEU A 170 -20.44 1.36 -2.28
C LEU A 170 -20.37 1.13 -0.77
N GLU A 171 -21.46 1.42 -0.05
CA GLU A 171 -21.57 1.15 1.39
C GLU A 171 -21.40 -0.35 1.68
N LYS A 172 -22.11 -1.21 0.93
CA LYS A 172 -21.96 -2.66 1.05
C LYS A 172 -20.55 -3.12 0.75
N PHE A 173 -19.95 -2.60 -0.32
CA PHE A 173 -18.57 -2.92 -0.67
C PHE A 173 -17.61 -2.57 0.46
N VAL A 174 -17.73 -1.38 1.06
CA VAL A 174 -16.90 -0.97 2.19
C VAL A 174 -17.07 -1.94 3.38
N GLN A 175 -18.31 -2.32 3.69
CA GLN A 175 -18.58 -3.26 4.78
C GLN A 175 -18.03 -4.66 4.53
N GLU A 176 -18.15 -5.17 3.30
CA GLU A 176 -17.63 -6.47 2.90
C GLU A 176 -16.09 -6.50 2.88
N GLN A 177 -15.47 -5.42 2.41
CA GLN A 177 -14.03 -5.35 2.20
C GLN A 177 -13.24 -5.03 3.48
N PHE A 178 -13.81 -4.20 4.36
CA PHE A 178 -13.09 -3.64 5.52
C PHE A 178 -13.72 -4.00 6.87
N GLY A 179 -14.95 -4.51 6.88
CA GLY A 179 -15.65 -4.95 8.08
C GLY A 179 -17.02 -4.27 8.25
N THR A 180 -17.95 -4.96 8.88
CA THR A 180 -19.36 -4.52 9.00
C THR A 180 -19.56 -3.26 9.85
N GLY A 181 -18.54 -2.84 10.60
CA GLY A 181 -18.54 -1.56 11.32
C GLY A 181 -18.03 -0.38 10.48
N CYS A 182 -17.52 -0.63 9.27
CA CYS A 182 -17.02 0.42 8.38
C CYS A 182 -18.15 1.04 7.57
N SER A 183 -18.06 2.35 7.32
CA SER A 183 -19.00 3.09 6.48
C SER A 183 -18.30 4.02 5.50
N VAL A 184 -19.04 4.44 4.46
CA VAL A 184 -18.55 5.43 3.51
C VAL A 184 -18.62 6.82 4.15
N GLY A 185 -17.44 7.41 4.34
CA GLY A 185 -17.29 8.77 4.84
C GLY A 185 -17.26 9.81 3.74
N THR A 186 -16.43 10.83 3.95
CA THR A 186 -16.24 11.93 2.98
C THR A 186 -15.67 11.44 1.66
N MET A 187 -16.21 11.95 0.56
CA MET A 187 -15.70 11.73 -0.79
C MET A 187 -15.08 13.03 -1.30
N THR A 188 -13.80 12.99 -1.65
CA THR A 188 -13.08 14.15 -2.18
C THR A 188 -12.78 13.90 -3.65
N SER A 189 -13.23 14.79 -4.53
CA SER A 189 -12.87 14.71 -5.95
C SER A 189 -11.37 14.94 -6.12
N THR A 190 -10.70 14.08 -6.87
CA THR A 190 -9.27 14.30 -7.19
C THR A 190 -9.12 15.54 -8.07
N ALA A 191 -8.09 16.36 -7.81
CA ALA A 191 -7.86 17.59 -8.56
C ALA A 191 -7.57 17.34 -10.06
N ALA A 192 -6.92 16.22 -10.37
CA ALA A 192 -6.60 15.80 -11.73
C ALA A 192 -7.83 15.32 -12.53
N ASN A 193 -8.88 14.86 -11.85
CA ASN A 193 -10.06 14.35 -12.52
C ASN A 193 -11.30 14.48 -11.62
N ASN A 194 -12.19 15.42 -11.95
CA ASN A 194 -13.46 15.63 -11.24
C ASN A 194 -14.44 14.44 -11.32
N LYS A 195 -14.03 13.34 -11.98
CA LYS A 195 -14.79 12.09 -12.14
C LYS A 195 -14.33 10.96 -11.22
N VAL A 196 -13.21 11.15 -10.49
CA VAL A 196 -12.69 10.17 -9.51
C VAL A 196 -12.79 10.77 -8.12
N TYR A 197 -13.36 10.00 -7.20
CA TYR A 197 -13.47 10.38 -5.80
C TYR A 197 -12.58 9.49 -4.94
N ASP A 198 -11.68 10.10 -4.17
CA ASP A 198 -11.05 9.43 -3.04
C ASP A 198 -12.06 9.35 -1.90
N VAL A 199 -12.32 8.13 -1.43
CA VAL A 199 -13.34 7.84 -0.44
C VAL A 199 -12.68 7.54 0.90
N LYS A 200 -12.98 8.38 1.89
CA LYS A 200 -12.63 8.11 3.28
C LYS A 200 -13.54 7.02 3.84
N ILE A 201 -12.97 6.08 4.57
CA ILE A 201 -13.73 5.11 5.38
C ILE A 201 -13.86 5.66 6.80
N GLU A 202 -15.08 5.61 7.33
CA GLU A 202 -15.37 5.96 8.72
C GLU A 202 -15.54 4.68 9.55
N GLY A 203 -14.95 4.67 10.75
CA GLY A 203 -15.08 3.58 11.70
C GLY A 203 -16.32 3.73 12.59
N ASP A 204 -16.61 2.68 13.36
CA ASP A 204 -17.73 2.63 14.29
C ASP A 204 -17.52 3.40 15.61
N GLY A 205 -16.39 4.11 15.74
CA GLY A 205 -16.04 4.92 16.91
C GLY A 205 -15.68 4.12 18.15
N LYS A 206 -15.44 2.81 18.03
CA LYS A 206 -15.07 1.93 19.15
C LYS A 206 -13.56 1.75 19.26
N ASP A 207 -13.14 1.26 20.43
CA ASP A 207 -11.76 0.86 20.67
C ASP A 207 -11.35 -0.32 19.78
N VAL A 208 -10.03 -0.47 19.55
CA VAL A 208 -9.46 -1.49 18.66
C VAL A 208 -9.86 -2.91 19.03
N SER A 209 -10.10 -3.20 20.32
CA SER A 209 -10.54 -4.52 20.79
C SER A 209 -12.01 -4.83 20.52
N GLU A 210 -12.82 -3.82 20.18
CA GLU A 210 -14.29 -3.93 20.06
C GLU A 210 -14.82 -3.51 18.69
N THR A 211 -13.99 -2.86 17.89
CA THR A 211 -14.38 -2.34 16.57
C THR A 211 -14.67 -3.46 15.59
N LEU A 212 -15.71 -3.25 14.78
CA LEU A 212 -15.99 -4.04 13.58
C LEU A 212 -15.42 -3.39 12.31
N CYS A 213 -14.65 -2.30 12.46
CA CYS A 213 -13.92 -1.61 11.38
C CYS A 213 -12.42 -1.56 11.69
N GLY A 214 -11.78 -2.74 11.74
CA GLY A 214 -10.38 -2.91 12.16
C GLY A 214 -9.34 -2.53 11.10
N ILE A 215 -9.48 -1.38 10.44
CA ILE A 215 -8.49 -0.93 9.44
C ILE A 215 -7.22 -0.45 10.16
N ASN A 216 -6.14 -1.19 10.01
CA ASN A 216 -4.84 -0.91 10.66
C ASN A 216 -3.68 -0.77 9.65
N TYR A 217 -4.00 -0.39 8.41
CA TYR A 217 -3.06 -0.22 7.31
C TYR A 217 -3.46 0.97 6.43
N ILE A 218 -2.54 1.42 5.58
CA ILE A 218 -2.77 2.45 4.58
C ILE A 218 -3.54 1.82 3.42
N TYR A 219 -4.69 2.39 3.10
CA TYR A 219 -5.53 1.97 1.99
C TYR A 219 -5.74 3.13 1.03
N VAL A 220 -6.11 2.77 -0.19
CA VAL A 220 -6.72 3.69 -1.13
C VAL A 220 -8.07 3.13 -1.54
N LEU A 221 -9.08 3.99 -1.59
CA LEU A 221 -10.42 3.67 -2.07
C LEU A 221 -10.85 4.75 -3.06
N LYS A 222 -10.89 4.40 -4.34
CA LYS A 222 -11.32 5.30 -5.42
C LYS A 222 -12.67 4.86 -5.94
N TYR A 223 -13.64 5.79 -5.97
CA TYR A 223 -14.96 5.55 -6.55
C TYR A 223 -15.14 6.38 -7.81
N VAL A 224 -15.62 5.74 -8.87
CA VAL A 224 -15.84 6.34 -10.20
C VAL A 224 -17.31 6.15 -10.59
N PRO A 225 -18.19 7.10 -10.26
CA PRO A 225 -19.64 6.96 -10.46
C PRO A 225 -20.04 6.73 -11.92
N GLU A 226 -19.38 7.43 -12.86
CA GLU A 226 -19.66 7.34 -14.30
C GLU A 226 -19.32 5.95 -14.86
N ALA A 227 -18.19 5.38 -14.43
CA ALA A 227 -17.79 4.02 -14.79
C ALA A 227 -18.58 2.94 -14.03
N LYS A 228 -19.27 3.32 -12.94
CA LYS A 228 -19.95 2.42 -11.97
C LYS A 228 -18.97 1.44 -11.33
N MET A 229 -17.79 1.92 -10.96
CA MET A 229 -16.70 1.09 -10.45
C MET A 229 -16.14 1.66 -9.15
N VAL A 230 -15.69 0.76 -8.29
CA VAL A 230 -14.82 1.07 -7.15
C VAL A 230 -13.49 0.34 -7.31
N TYR A 231 -12.43 0.98 -6.84
CA TYR A 231 -11.08 0.46 -6.82
C TYR A 231 -10.53 0.57 -5.41
N THR A 232 -9.97 -0.50 -4.89
CA THR A 232 -9.27 -0.47 -3.61
C THR A 232 -7.93 -1.16 -3.72
N TYR A 233 -6.94 -0.64 -3.01
CA TYR A 233 -5.67 -1.32 -2.81
C TYR A 233 -5.16 -1.11 -1.40
N ASN A 234 -4.61 -2.20 -0.86
CA ASN A 234 -3.87 -2.19 0.40
C ASN A 234 -2.41 -1.82 0.10
N ILE A 235 -1.97 -0.68 0.63
CA ILE A 235 -0.58 -0.20 0.49
C ILE A 235 0.28 -0.71 1.65
N GLY A 236 -0.32 -1.32 2.68
CA GLY A 236 0.36 -1.86 3.84
C GLY A 236 0.63 -0.80 4.90
N GLN A 237 1.60 -1.05 5.77
CA GLN A 237 2.04 -0.09 6.80
C GLN A 237 3.32 0.67 6.41
N ALA A 238 3.93 0.29 5.28
CA ALA A 238 5.16 0.85 4.74
C ALA A 238 5.05 0.93 3.22
N TYR A 239 5.91 1.71 2.58
CA TYR A 239 5.99 1.76 1.11
C TYR A 239 6.28 0.37 0.52
N SER A 240 5.82 0.13 -0.71
CA SER A 240 6.05 -1.11 -1.45
C SER A 240 7.12 -0.97 -2.54
N PHE A 241 7.34 0.23 -3.07
CA PHE A 241 8.15 0.45 -4.26
C PHE A 241 9.22 1.53 -4.05
N SER A 242 10.40 1.14 -3.56
CA SER A 242 11.47 2.11 -3.32
C SER A 242 12.17 2.60 -4.59
N LYS A 243 12.49 3.90 -4.63
CA LYS A 243 13.27 4.55 -5.70
C LYS A 243 14.78 4.46 -5.49
N ASP A 244 15.23 4.24 -4.25
CA ASP A 244 16.63 4.28 -3.87
C ASP A 244 17.03 3.07 -2.99
N PRO A 245 18.32 2.70 -2.91
CA PRO A 245 18.75 1.55 -2.13
C PRO A 245 18.45 1.63 -0.62
N GLY A 246 18.30 2.84 -0.08
CA GLY A 246 18.08 3.12 1.33
C GLY A 246 16.61 3.23 1.72
N GLY A 247 15.67 3.24 0.77
CA GLY A 247 14.25 3.27 1.10
C GLY A 247 13.73 4.64 1.55
N SER A 248 14.45 5.71 1.25
CA SER A 248 14.09 7.08 1.64
C SER A 248 13.06 7.72 0.71
N GLU A 249 13.05 7.31 -0.55
CA GLU A 249 12.13 7.71 -1.60
C GLU A 249 11.35 6.50 -2.11
N TYR A 250 10.08 6.70 -2.45
CA TYR A 250 9.18 5.64 -2.90
C TYR A 250 8.23 6.11 -4.01
N TYR A 251 7.88 5.20 -4.92
CA TYR A 251 6.99 5.43 -6.06
C TYR A 251 5.50 5.33 -5.70
N ASP A 252 5.15 4.79 -4.54
CA ASP A 252 3.77 4.49 -4.13
C ASP A 252 2.80 5.68 -4.35
N GLU A 253 3.15 6.88 -3.90
CA GLU A 253 2.26 8.04 -4.07
C GLU A 253 2.11 8.47 -5.55
N GLU A 254 3.22 8.48 -6.30
CA GLU A 254 3.20 8.83 -7.73
C GLU A 254 2.40 7.79 -8.55
N MET A 255 2.50 6.51 -8.18
CA MET A 255 1.67 5.46 -8.76
C MET A 255 0.19 5.69 -8.46
N ASN A 256 -0.15 6.00 -7.21
CA ASN A 256 -1.52 6.30 -6.80
C ASN A 256 -2.12 7.49 -7.55
N GLN A 257 -1.35 8.56 -7.73
CA GLN A 257 -1.76 9.76 -8.46
C GLN A 257 -1.92 9.53 -9.97
N SER A 258 -1.22 8.53 -10.52
CA SER A 258 -1.33 8.18 -11.94
C SER A 258 -2.58 7.38 -12.33
N PHE A 259 -3.46 7.07 -11.37
CA PHE A 259 -4.70 6.35 -11.61
C PHE A 259 -5.65 7.16 -12.52
N HIS A 260 -6.12 6.54 -13.60
CA HIS A 260 -7.06 7.15 -14.54
C HIS A 260 -8.20 6.18 -14.91
N PRO A 261 -9.47 6.58 -14.76
CA PRO A 261 -10.59 5.76 -15.19
C PRO A 261 -10.70 5.69 -16.72
N ILE A 262 -11.24 4.59 -17.21
CA ILE A 262 -11.57 4.37 -18.62
C ILE A 262 -13.10 4.24 -18.71
N PHE A 263 -13.72 4.91 -19.68
CA PHE A 263 -15.18 5.00 -19.85
C PHE A 263 -15.63 4.30 -21.12
#